data_AF-A0A920AWZ8-F1
#
_entry.id   AF-A0A920AWZ8-F1
#
_cell.length_a   1.000
_cell.length_b   1.000
_cell.length_c   1.000
_cell.angle_alpha   90.00
_cell.angle_beta   90.00
_cell.angle_gamma   90.00
#
_symmetry.space_group_name_H-M   'P 1'
#
loop_
_entity.id
_entity.type
_entity.pdbx_description
1 polymer ?
#
loop_
_entity_poly.entity_id
_entity_poly.type
_entity_poly.pdbx_seq_one_letter_code
_entity_poly.pdbx_strand_id
1 'polypeptide(L)' 'MNNSSLNAISPIDGRYSSKTSELNKFFSEKALMKYRLVVEIEYFISLCEFDIPELKTLTSQSLNY' A
#
# COMPACT_ATOMS: atom_id res chain seq x y z
N MET A 1 -12.25 15.35 -24.08
CA MET A 1 -12.80 14.07 -23.59
C MET A 1 -11.65 13.22 -23.10
N ASN A 2 -11.73 12.68 -21.87
CA ASN A 2 -10.67 11.83 -21.32
C ASN A 2 -10.83 10.41 -21.91
N ASN A 3 -9.95 10.04 -22.84
CA ASN A 3 -10.02 8.77 -23.59
C ASN A 3 -9.55 7.55 -22.78
N SER A 4 -9.11 7.75 -21.53
CA SER A 4 -8.57 6.68 -20.68
C SER A 4 -9.54 5.50 -20.50
N SER A 5 -10.83 5.77 -20.33
CA SER A 5 -11.86 4.73 -20.18
C SER A 5 -12.21 4.02 -21.49
N LEU A 6 -12.08 4.67 -22.65
CA LEU A 6 -12.41 4.08 -23.95
C LEU A 6 -11.28 3.16 -24.47
N ASN A 7 -10.04 3.47 -24.08
CA ASN A 7 -8.85 2.70 -24.45
C ASN A 7 -8.51 1.58 -23.44
N ALA A 8 -9.26 1.47 -22.34
CA ALA A 8 -9.06 0.40 -21.36
C ALA A 8 -9.38 -0.96 -21.98
N ILE A 9 -8.43 -1.91 -21.89
CA ILE A 9 -8.61 -3.27 -22.42
C ILE A 9 -9.70 -4.01 -21.63
N SER A 10 -9.69 -3.87 -20.30
CA SER A 10 -10.69 -4.47 -19.42
C SER A 10 -11.91 -3.55 -19.26
N PRO A 11 -13.14 -4.07 -19.36
CA PRO A 11 -14.34 -3.27 -19.15
C PRO A 11 -14.50 -2.82 -17.68
N ILE A 12 -13.85 -3.52 -16.72
CA ILE A 12 -13.84 -3.12 -15.30
C ILE A 12 -13.16 -1.76 -15.10
N ASP A 13 -12.06 -1.51 -15.82
CA ASP A 13 -11.31 -0.26 -15.73
C ASP A 13 -11.84 0.82 -16.70
N GLY A 14 -12.71 0.42 -17.63
CA GLY A 14 -13.35 1.29 -18.62
C GLY A 14 -14.86 1.45 -18.39
N ARG A 15 -15.66 0.72 -19.19
CA ARG A 15 -17.14 0.80 -19.23
C ARG A 15 -17.80 0.78 -17.84
N TYR A 16 -17.27 -0.02 -16.92
CA TYR A 16 -17.82 -0.22 -15.58
C TYR A 16 -17.01 0.46 -14.48
N SER A 17 -16.03 1.30 -14.83
CA SER A 17 -15.18 2.02 -13.87
C SER A 17 -15.96 2.80 -12.83
N SER A 18 -17.09 3.41 -13.20
CA SER A 18 -17.97 4.12 -12.26
C SER A 18 -18.58 3.20 -11.20
N LYS A 19 -18.80 1.91 -11.53
CA LYS A 19 -19.34 0.90 -10.61
C LYS A 19 -18.25 0.23 -9.76
N THR A 20 -17.02 0.21 -10.25
CA THR A 20 -15.88 -0.50 -9.61
C THR A 20 -14.88 0.45 -8.94
N SER A 21 -14.99 1.76 -9.14
CA SER A 21 -14.00 2.75 -8.70
C SER A 21 -13.65 2.69 -7.20
N GLU A 22 -14.59 2.31 -6.34
CA GLU A 22 -14.34 2.17 -4.90
C GLU A 22 -13.35 1.04 -4.59
N LEU A 23 -13.36 -0.02 -5.41
CA LEU A 23 -12.48 -1.18 -5.27
C LEU A 23 -11.01 -0.86 -5.59
N ASN A 24 -10.75 0.20 -6.37
CA ASN A 24 -9.38 0.63 -6.71
C ASN A 24 -8.54 0.96 -5.47
N LYS A 25 -9.17 1.30 -4.35
CA LYS A 25 -8.50 1.54 -3.05
C LYS A 25 -7.88 0.27 -2.46
N PHE A 26 -8.28 -0.91 -2.92
CA PHE A 26 -7.90 -2.22 -2.38
C PHE A 26 -7.28 -3.14 -3.44
N PHE A 27 -7.80 -3.12 -4.67
CA PHE A 27 -7.45 -4.07 -5.75
C PHE A 27 -6.78 -3.41 -6.95
N SER A 28 -5.94 -2.41 -6.70
CA SER A 28 -5.06 -1.82 -7.70
C SER A 28 -3.60 -2.08 -7.33
N GLU A 29 -2.68 -1.97 -8.28
CA GLU A 29 -1.25 -2.02 -7.99
C GLU A 29 -0.85 -0.95 -6.96
N LYS A 30 -1.43 0.26 -7.05
CA LYS A 30 -1.24 1.32 -6.05
C LYS A 30 -1.66 0.86 -4.65
N ALA A 31 -2.82 0.21 -4.53
CA ALA A 31 -3.29 -0.32 -3.24
C ALA A 31 -2.37 -1.44 -2.75
N LEU A 32 -1.98 -2.37 -3.63
CA LEU A 32 -1.07 -3.46 -3.31
C LEU A 32 0.27 -2.92 -2.76
N MET A 33 0.89 -1.96 -3.44
CA MET A 33 2.14 -1.35 -2.98
C MET A 33 1.98 -0.63 -1.65
N LYS A 34 0.86 0.11 -1.46
CA LYS A 34 0.55 0.75 -0.17
C LYS A 34 0.48 -0.28 0.96
N TYR A 35 -0.30 -1.34 0.80
CA TYR A 35 -0.49 -2.33 1.86
C TYR A 35 0.76 -3.17 2.10
N ARG A 36 1.57 -3.46 1.08
CA ARG A 36 2.89 -4.08 1.25
C ARG A 36 3.81 -3.21 2.10
N LEU A 37 3.90 -1.91 1.80
CA LEU A 37 4.71 -0.98 2.59
C LEU A 37 4.25 -0.95 4.06
N VAL A 38 2.94 -0.89 4.31
CA VAL A 38 2.38 -0.93 5.67
C VAL A 38 2.81 -2.22 6.38
N VAL A 39 2.64 -3.38 5.77
CA VAL A 39 3.02 -4.67 6.38
C VAL A 39 4.51 -4.73 6.69
N GLU A 40 5.38 -4.30 5.78
CA GLU A 40 6.83 -4.30 6.01
C GLU A 40 7.25 -3.37 7.16
N ILE A 41 6.61 -2.19 7.27
CA ILE A 41 6.87 -1.25 8.37
C ILE A 41 6.40 -1.85 9.70
N GLU A 42 5.17 -2.36 9.77
CA GLU A 42 4.62 -2.97 10.99
C GLU A 42 5.45 -4.22 11.40
N TYR A 43 5.86 -5.02 10.43
CA TYR A 43 6.75 -6.15 10.66
C TYR A 43 8.10 -5.69 11.23
N PHE A 44 8.71 -4.66 10.64
CA PHE A 44 9.96 -4.11 11.15
C PHE A 44 9.83 -3.53 12.56
N ILE A 45 8.76 -2.78 12.84
CA ILE A 45 8.45 -2.27 14.18
C ILE A 45 8.33 -3.45 15.17
N SER A 46 7.59 -4.50 14.80
CA SER A 46 7.44 -5.68 15.65
C SER A 46 8.79 -6.36 15.94
N LEU A 47 9.71 -6.43 14.97
CA LEU A 47 11.05 -6.97 15.19
C LEU A 47 11.89 -6.12 16.15
N CYS A 48 11.73 -4.80 16.14
CA CYS A 48 12.40 -3.90 17.07
C CYS A 48 11.86 -4.01 18.51
N GLU A 49 10.63 -4.50 18.70
CA GLU A 49 10.05 -4.80 20.02
C GLU A 49 10.55 -6.15 20.58
N PHE A 50 11.05 -7.04 19.73
CA PHE A 50 11.75 -8.24 20.17
C PHE A 50 13.18 -7.92 20.62
N ASP A 51 13.73 -8.77 21.50
CA ASP A 51 15.07 -8.58 22.09
C ASP A 51 16.22 -8.96 21.13
N ILE A 52 16.13 -8.54 19.85
CA ILE A 52 17.14 -8.81 18.83
C ILE A 52 18.31 -7.83 19.04
N PRO A 53 19.51 -8.31 19.42
CA PRO A 53 20.64 -7.45 19.80
C PRO A 53 20.99 -6.36 18.77
N GLU A 54 20.93 -6.70 17.48
CA GLU A 54 21.24 -5.82 16.36
C GLU A 54 20.22 -4.69 16.17
N LEU A 55 18.98 -4.87 16.63
CA LEU A 55 17.88 -3.91 16.46
C LEU A 55 17.64 -3.04 17.69
N LYS A 56 18.15 -3.42 18.88
CA LYS A 56 18.00 -2.64 20.14
C LYS A 56 18.44 -1.19 20.04
N THR A 57 19.43 -0.90 19.19
CA THR A 57 19.98 0.44 19.00
C THR A 57 19.02 1.37 18.27
N LEU A 58 18.07 0.84 17.50
CA LEU A 58 17.15 1.60 16.67
C LEU A 58 15.92 2.10 17.45
N THR A 59 15.53 1.40 18.52
CA THR A 59 14.35 1.73 19.35
C THR A 59 14.56 3.00 20.18
N SER A 60 15.80 3.44 20.40
CA SER A 60 16.14 4.57 21.28
C SER A 60 15.93 5.95 20.66
N GLN A 61 15.62 6.03 19.36
CA GLN A 61 15.48 7.30 18.66
C GLN A 61 14.01 7.58 18.39
N SER A 62 13.38 8.33 19.31
CA SER A 62 12.01 8.83 19.13
C SER A 62 11.88 9.48 17.76
N LEU A 63 11.00 8.92 16.93
CA LEU A 63 10.64 9.46 15.62
C LEU A 63 9.97 10.83 15.83
N ASN A 64 10.79 11.88 15.87
CA ASN A 64 10.34 13.26 15.82
C ASN A 64 10.01 13.59 14.36
N TYR A 65 8.80 13.25 13.93
CA TYR A 65 8.21 13.69 12.67
C TYR A 65 6.80 14.21 12.90
#